data_AF-A0AAN7NXM2-F1
#
_entry.id   AF-A0AAN7NXM2-F1
#
_cell.length_a   1.000
_cell.length_b   1.000
_cell.length_c   1.000
_cell.angle_alpha   90.00
_cell.angle_beta   90.00
_cell.angle_gamma   90.00
#
_symmetry.space_group_name_H-M   'P 1'
#
loop_
_entity.id
_entity.type
_entity.pdbx_description
1 polymer ?
#
loop_
_entity_poly.entity_id
_entity_poly.type
_entity_poly.pdbx_seq_one_letter_code
_entity_poly.pdbx_strand_id
1 'polypeptide(L)'
;MATVQIVSHVTSILNVMTTSDIFKDISSIWTRLFDHKVFLHGEIQFSLREYEQKRNDIEVDHLFSLLEKVADIKTTQINRLKESVDFSLLDVDKSLKEALVICNSINDLETTYQQDSATELARNSRKVEWERFIDSMSAHCEEIDTTFEEKQEELEKLYLDLENKLSVTSLPNL
;
A
#
# COMPACT_ATOMS: atom_id res chain seq x y z
N MET A 1 -9.76 -84.60 87.91
CA MET A 1 -8.80 -83.47 87.83
C MET A 1 -8.26 -83.28 86.42
N ALA A 2 -7.88 -84.35 85.70
CA ALA A 2 -7.40 -84.27 84.30
C ALA A 2 -8.43 -83.72 83.28
N THR A 3 -9.73 -84.00 83.46
CA THR A 3 -10.79 -83.53 82.54
C THR A 3 -10.99 -82.02 82.57
N VAL A 4 -10.77 -81.37 83.71
CA VAL A 4 -10.90 -79.90 83.87
C VAL A 4 -9.74 -79.18 83.19
N GLN A 5 -8.53 -79.74 83.26
CA GLN A 5 -7.36 -79.18 82.56
C GLN A 5 -7.49 -79.28 81.04
N ILE A 6 -8.04 -80.39 80.52
CA ILE A 6 -8.25 -80.54 79.06
C ILE A 6 -9.29 -79.54 78.55
N VAL A 7 -10.42 -79.36 79.25
CA VAL A 7 -11.42 -78.35 78.86
C VAL A 7 -10.83 -76.95 78.92
N SER A 8 -10.06 -76.61 79.96
CA SER A 8 -9.37 -75.32 80.05
C SER A 8 -8.37 -75.10 78.91
N HIS A 9 -7.64 -76.14 78.49
CA HIS A 9 -6.66 -76.04 77.42
C HIS A 9 -7.30 -75.94 76.04
N VAL A 10 -8.40 -76.68 75.80
CA VAL A 10 -9.18 -76.58 74.57
C VAL A 10 -9.87 -75.22 74.47
N THR A 11 -10.39 -74.69 75.58
CA THR A 11 -11.00 -73.34 75.61
C THR A 11 -9.96 -72.24 75.38
N SER A 12 -8.73 -72.42 75.87
CA SER A 12 -7.57 -71.55 75.60
C SER A 12 -7.15 -71.56 74.13
N ILE A 13 -7.08 -72.74 73.50
CA ILE A 13 -6.72 -72.90 72.09
C ILE A 13 -7.83 -72.39 71.16
N LEU A 14 -9.11 -72.59 71.51
CA LEU A 14 -10.24 -72.07 70.74
C LEU A 14 -10.38 -70.54 70.86
N ASN A 15 -9.80 -69.92 71.89
CA ASN A 15 -9.77 -68.47 72.10
C ASN A 15 -8.69 -67.74 71.27
N VAL A 16 -7.91 -68.44 70.43
CA VAL A 16 -6.80 -67.84 69.68
C VAL A 16 -7.27 -66.99 68.48
N MET A 17 -8.56 -67.01 68.11
CA MET A 17 -9.17 -65.97 67.28
C MET A 17 -10.54 -65.64 67.85
N THR A 18 -10.56 -64.70 68.78
CA THR A 18 -11.81 -64.22 69.35
C THR A 18 -12.58 -63.46 68.28
N THR A 19 -13.91 -63.58 68.27
CA THR A 19 -14.80 -62.83 67.36
C THR A 19 -14.55 -61.32 67.38
N SER A 20 -14.03 -60.81 68.50
CA SER A 20 -13.52 -59.43 68.65
C SER A 20 -12.42 -59.08 67.65
N ASP A 21 -11.49 -59.98 67.37
CA ASP A 21 -10.37 -59.70 66.46
C ASP A 21 -10.84 -59.60 65.01
N ILE A 22 -11.78 -60.47 64.63
CA ILE A 22 -12.44 -60.42 63.31
C ILE A 22 -13.23 -59.11 63.16
N PHE A 23 -13.96 -58.68 64.19
CA PHE A 23 -14.69 -57.41 64.16
C PHE A 23 -13.75 -56.20 64.08
N LYS A 24 -12.60 -56.24 64.75
CA LYS A 24 -11.57 -55.19 64.63
C LYS A 24 -10.99 -55.13 63.22
N ASP A 25 -10.70 -56.27 62.62
CA ASP A 25 -10.19 -56.33 61.25
C ASP A 25 -11.21 -55.83 60.24
N ILE A 26 -12.48 -56.23 60.37
CA ILE A 26 -13.56 -55.73 59.51
C ILE A 26 -13.75 -54.22 59.71
N SER A 27 -13.74 -53.74 60.95
CA SER A 27 -13.87 -52.30 61.24
C SER A 27 -12.68 -51.50 60.71
N SER A 28 -11.47 -52.06 60.75
CA SER A 28 -10.23 -51.48 60.22
C SER A 28 -10.25 -51.42 58.68
N ILE A 29 -10.74 -52.48 58.04
CA ILE A 29 -10.93 -52.52 56.60
C ILE A 29 -12.00 -51.51 56.18
N TRP A 30 -13.10 -51.41 56.93
CA TRP A 30 -14.19 -50.48 56.66
C TRP A 30 -13.75 -49.02 56.79
N THR A 31 -13.04 -48.65 57.86
CA THR A 31 -12.48 -47.30 57.97
C THR A 31 -11.46 -47.03 56.88
N ARG A 32 -10.61 -47.99 56.49
CA ARG A 32 -9.66 -47.76 55.38
C ARG A 32 -10.33 -47.58 54.02
N LEU A 33 -11.45 -48.28 53.77
CA LEU A 33 -12.19 -48.18 52.50
C LEU A 33 -13.06 -46.93 52.42
N PHE A 34 -13.65 -46.50 53.54
CA PHE A 34 -14.63 -45.41 53.58
C PHE A 34 -14.13 -44.12 54.25
N ASP A 35 -12.89 -44.09 54.75
CA ASP A 35 -12.25 -42.86 55.20
C ASP A 35 -11.74 -42.06 53.99
N HIS A 36 -12.68 -41.41 53.31
CA HIS A 36 -12.43 -40.50 52.21
C HIS A 36 -11.61 -39.28 52.63
N LYS A 37 -11.34 -39.07 53.93
CA LYS A 37 -10.56 -37.93 54.42
C LYS A 37 -9.14 -37.94 53.89
N VAL A 38 -8.50 -39.11 53.81
CA VAL A 38 -7.12 -39.23 53.28
C VAL A 38 -7.09 -38.92 51.78
N PHE A 39 -8.09 -39.42 51.04
CA PHE A 39 -8.24 -39.15 49.62
C PHE A 39 -8.52 -37.65 49.36
N LEU A 40 -9.53 -37.09 50.01
CA LEU A 40 -9.89 -35.67 49.89
C LEU A 40 -8.73 -34.76 50.31
N HIS A 41 -8.00 -35.10 51.37
CA HIS A 41 -6.82 -34.35 51.77
C HIS A 41 -5.73 -34.41 50.69
N GLY A 42 -5.51 -35.57 50.06
CA GLY A 42 -4.61 -35.72 48.93
C GLY A 42 -5.01 -34.85 47.72
N GLU A 43 -6.29 -34.87 47.34
CA GLU A 43 -6.84 -34.07 46.24
C GLU A 43 -6.78 -32.56 46.52
N ILE A 44 -7.08 -32.14 47.76
CA ILE A 44 -6.94 -30.74 48.20
C ILE A 44 -5.49 -30.30 48.12
N GLN A 45 -4.54 -31.12 48.62
CA GLN A 45 -3.11 -30.81 48.56
C GLN A 45 -2.57 -30.81 47.12
N PHE A 46 -3.05 -31.71 46.27
CA PHE A 46 -2.72 -31.73 44.85
C PHE A 46 -3.25 -30.47 44.15
N SER A 47 -4.50 -30.09 44.41
CA SER A 47 -5.08 -28.86 43.87
C SER A 47 -4.31 -27.62 44.33
N LEU A 48 -3.99 -27.51 45.62
CA LEU A 48 -3.14 -26.44 46.17
C LEU A 48 -1.78 -26.38 45.47
N ARG A 49 -1.11 -27.52 45.29
CA ARG A 49 0.18 -27.60 44.58
C ARG A 49 0.07 -27.14 43.13
N GLU A 50 -0.94 -27.61 42.42
CA GLU A 50 -1.11 -27.30 40.99
C GLU A 50 -1.55 -25.84 40.76
N TYR A 51 -2.36 -25.27 41.64
CA TYR A 51 -2.91 -23.92 41.45
C TYR A 51 -2.11 -22.81 42.14
N GLU A 52 -1.53 -23.05 43.31
CA GLU A 52 -0.71 -22.03 43.99
C GLU A 52 0.77 -22.20 43.66
N GLN A 53 1.27 -23.42 43.67
CA GLN A 53 2.72 -23.70 43.57
C GLN A 53 3.24 -23.70 42.13
N LYS A 54 2.45 -24.13 41.13
CA LYS A 54 2.84 -24.04 39.71
C LYS A 54 2.54 -22.68 39.07
N ARG A 55 1.52 -21.95 39.53
CA ARG A 55 1.29 -20.58 39.08
C ARG A 55 2.33 -19.63 39.65
N ASN A 56 2.74 -19.82 40.90
CA ASN A 56 3.72 -18.99 41.60
C ASN A 56 3.51 -17.48 41.32
N ASP A 57 4.57 -16.69 41.39
CA ASP A 57 4.57 -15.27 41.03
C ASP A 57 4.53 -15.03 39.50
N ILE A 58 4.27 -16.02 38.64
CA ILE A 58 4.34 -15.84 37.17
C ILE A 58 3.33 -14.80 36.68
N GLU A 59 2.12 -14.81 37.23
CA GLU A 59 1.10 -13.81 36.90
C GLU A 59 1.48 -12.42 37.42
N VAL A 60 2.16 -12.39 38.57
CA VAL A 60 2.70 -11.17 39.18
C VAL A 60 3.84 -10.61 38.33
N ASP A 61 4.77 -11.45 37.87
CA ASP A 61 5.86 -11.11 36.96
C ASP A 61 5.33 -10.61 35.61
N HIS A 62 4.30 -11.27 35.07
CA HIS A 62 3.62 -10.80 33.86
C HIS A 62 2.98 -9.42 34.08
N LEU A 63 2.34 -9.19 35.22
CA LEU A 63 1.74 -7.90 35.54
C LEU A 63 2.81 -6.82 35.70
N PHE A 64 3.94 -7.12 36.34
CA PHE A 64 5.06 -6.20 36.45
C PHE A 64 5.70 -5.91 35.10
N SER A 65 5.87 -6.91 34.24
CA SER A 65 6.38 -6.72 32.88
C SER A 65 5.42 -5.88 32.02
N LEU A 66 4.11 -6.09 32.16
CA LEU A 66 3.10 -5.27 31.50
C LEU A 66 3.18 -3.82 32.01
N LEU A 67 3.26 -3.63 33.32
CA LEU A 67 3.35 -2.32 33.95
C LEU A 67 4.60 -1.56 33.50
N GLU A 68 5.76 -2.24 33.45
CA GLU A 68 7.01 -1.68 32.95
C GLU A 68 6.87 -1.22 31.49
N LYS A 69 6.31 -2.08 30.62
CA LYS A 69 6.08 -1.73 29.21
C LYS A 69 5.13 -0.54 29.05
N VAL A 70 4.04 -0.51 29.83
CA VAL A 70 3.09 0.62 29.80
C VAL A 70 3.75 1.91 30.31
N ALA A 71 4.56 1.81 31.36
CA ALA A 71 5.31 2.95 31.89
C ALA A 71 6.35 3.46 30.90
N ASP A 72 7.09 2.58 30.22
CA ASP A 72 8.03 2.94 29.16
C ASP A 72 7.31 3.63 28.00
N ILE A 73 6.25 3.02 27.47
CA ILE A 73 5.46 3.61 26.38
C ILE A 73 4.98 5.02 26.75
N LYS A 74 4.42 5.17 27.95
CA LYS A 74 3.90 6.46 28.43
C LYS A 74 5.00 7.51 28.58
N THR A 75 6.18 7.12 29.06
CA THR A 75 7.23 8.07 29.45
C THR A 75 8.17 8.40 28.29
N THR A 76 8.51 7.42 27.47
CA THR A 76 9.54 7.55 26.43
C THR A 76 8.92 7.57 25.03
N GLN A 77 8.16 6.54 24.66
CA GLN A 77 7.76 6.31 23.27
C GLN A 77 6.78 7.36 22.75
N ILE A 78 5.82 7.80 23.57
CA ILE A 78 4.87 8.85 23.18
C ILE A 78 5.60 10.18 22.90
N ASN A 79 6.54 10.56 23.76
CA ASN A 79 7.28 11.81 23.60
C ASN A 79 8.19 11.76 22.37
N ARG A 80 8.89 10.64 22.16
CA ARG A 80 9.72 10.42 20.96
C ARG A 80 8.90 10.46 19.67
N LEU A 81 7.72 9.85 19.67
CA LEU A 81 6.81 9.90 18.53
C LEU A 81 6.37 11.34 18.26
N LYS A 82 5.99 12.08 19.31
CA LYS A 82 5.58 13.48 19.18
C LYS A 82 6.69 14.35 18.58
N GLU A 83 7.91 14.23 19.09
CA GLU A 83 9.07 14.97 18.57
C GLU A 83 9.37 14.61 17.11
N SER A 84 9.29 13.32 16.76
CA SER A 84 9.50 12.85 15.39
C SER A 84 8.41 13.35 14.43
N VAL A 85 7.16 13.39 14.88
CA VAL A 85 6.04 13.91 14.10
C VAL A 85 6.18 15.42 13.93
N ASP A 86 6.48 16.15 15.01
CA ASP A 86 6.67 17.60 14.96
C ASP A 86 7.78 17.98 13.96
N PHE A 87 8.89 17.24 13.91
CA PHE A 87 9.96 17.50 12.93
C PHE A 87 9.54 17.14 11.49
N SER A 88 9.07 15.91 11.27
CA SER A 88 8.75 15.42 9.92
C SER A 88 7.56 16.14 9.29
N LEU A 89 6.56 16.51 10.09
CA LEU A 89 5.38 17.22 9.60
C LEU A 89 5.72 18.65 9.16
N LEU A 90 6.65 19.33 9.86
CA LEU A 90 7.12 20.65 9.48
C LEU A 90 7.85 20.64 8.14
N ASP A 91 8.70 19.63 7.91
CA ASP A 91 9.39 19.47 6.63
C ASP A 91 8.40 19.22 5.48
N VAL A 92 7.41 18.34 5.70
CA VAL A 92 6.37 18.07 4.71
C VAL A 92 5.52 19.30 4.43
N ASP A 93 5.11 20.05 5.46
CA ASP A 93 4.34 21.30 5.31
C ASP A 93 5.14 22.34 4.51
N LYS A 94 6.43 22.47 4.78
CA LYS A 94 7.31 23.36 4.02
C LYS A 94 7.39 22.95 2.55
N SER A 95 7.69 21.68 2.27
CA SER A 95 7.75 21.18 0.89
C SER A 95 6.42 21.32 0.15
N LEU A 96 5.30 21.11 0.84
CA LEU A 96 3.97 21.30 0.26
C LEU A 96 3.71 22.77 -0.09
N LYS A 97 4.08 23.71 0.79
CA LYS A 97 3.97 25.15 0.54
C LYS A 97 4.84 25.58 -0.64
N GLU A 98 6.07 25.08 -0.73
CA GLU A 98 6.97 25.36 -1.86
C GLU A 98 6.37 24.84 -3.17
N ALA A 99 5.87 23.60 -3.20
CA ALA A 99 5.19 23.05 -4.37
C ALA A 99 3.95 23.86 -4.76
N LEU A 100 3.16 24.32 -3.78
CA LEU A 100 1.98 25.14 -4.03
C LEU A 100 2.34 26.50 -4.64
N VAL A 101 3.42 27.14 -4.18
CA VAL A 101 3.93 28.38 -4.78
C VAL A 101 4.33 28.17 -6.24
N ILE A 102 5.00 27.06 -6.56
CA ILE A 102 5.38 26.73 -7.93
C ILE A 102 4.13 26.52 -8.81
N CYS A 103 3.16 25.75 -8.33
CA CYS A 103 1.90 25.52 -9.05
C CYS A 103 1.17 26.83 -9.34
N ASN A 104 1.06 27.71 -8.34
CA ASN A 104 0.43 29.02 -8.53
C ASN A 104 1.21 29.88 -9.53
N SER A 105 2.55 29.87 -9.48
CA SER A 105 3.38 30.62 -10.43
C SER A 105 3.19 30.14 -11.87
N ILE A 106 3.05 28.83 -12.08
CA ILE A 106 2.75 28.25 -13.41
C ILE A 106 1.37 28.69 -13.88
N ASN A 107 0.37 28.65 -12.99
CA ASN A 107 -0.98 29.08 -13.29
C ASN A 107 -1.03 30.58 -13.67
N ASP A 108 -0.35 31.44 -12.92
CA ASP A 108 -0.24 32.87 -13.22
C ASP A 108 0.45 33.12 -14.57
N LEU A 109 1.51 32.35 -14.87
CA LEU A 109 2.18 32.38 -16.15
C LEU A 109 1.22 31.99 -17.30
N GLU A 110 0.46 30.91 -17.13
CA GLU A 110 -0.54 30.46 -18.10
C GLU A 110 -1.60 31.54 -18.36
N THR A 111 -2.14 32.16 -17.31
CA THR A 111 -3.11 33.25 -17.48
C THR A 111 -2.51 34.45 -18.22
N THR A 112 -1.24 34.76 -17.96
CA THR A 112 -0.51 35.84 -18.65
C THR A 112 -0.29 35.51 -20.13
N TYR A 113 0.11 34.27 -20.46
CA TYR A 113 0.28 33.82 -21.85
C TYR A 113 -1.04 33.76 -22.61
N GLN A 114 -2.13 33.36 -21.96
CA GLN A 114 -3.47 33.41 -22.56
C GLN A 114 -3.92 34.85 -22.83
N GLN A 115 -3.52 35.81 -21.99
CA GLN A 115 -3.80 37.23 -22.18
C GLN A 115 -2.88 37.93 -23.18
N ASP A 116 -1.77 37.32 -23.60
CA ASP A 116 -0.86 37.85 -24.61
C ASP A 116 -1.44 37.74 -26.03
N SER A 117 -2.60 38.36 -26.22
CA SER A 117 -3.30 38.52 -27.50
C SER A 117 -2.46 39.24 -28.54
N ALA A 118 -1.42 39.98 -28.14
CA ALA A 118 -0.52 40.68 -29.04
C ALA A 118 0.30 39.69 -29.89
N THR A 119 0.74 38.58 -29.29
CA THR A 119 1.48 37.53 -30.02
C THR A 119 0.56 36.78 -30.99
N GLU A 120 -0.69 36.53 -30.60
CA GLU A 120 -1.71 35.90 -31.45
C GLU A 120 -2.10 36.82 -32.63
N LEU A 121 -2.31 38.11 -32.37
CA LEU A 121 -2.56 39.14 -33.39
C LEU A 121 -1.39 39.29 -34.36
N ALA A 122 -0.15 39.31 -33.86
CA ALA A 122 1.04 39.40 -34.71
C ALA A 122 1.21 38.15 -35.59
N ARG A 123 0.86 36.96 -35.08
CA ARG A 123 0.82 35.72 -35.87
C ARG A 123 -0.23 35.81 -36.99
N ASN A 124 -1.45 36.23 -36.67
CA ASN A 124 -2.50 36.39 -37.67
C ASN A 124 -2.16 37.45 -38.72
N SER A 125 -1.59 38.59 -38.31
CA SER A 125 -1.15 39.63 -39.24
C SER A 125 -0.10 39.13 -40.22
N ARG A 126 0.92 38.39 -39.74
CA ARG A 126 1.93 37.79 -40.61
C ARG A 126 1.34 36.76 -41.56
N LYS A 127 0.35 35.98 -41.13
CA LYS A 127 -0.32 35.01 -41.99
C LYS A 127 -1.05 35.69 -43.15
N VAL A 128 -1.79 36.76 -42.87
CA VAL A 128 -2.50 37.55 -43.90
C VAL A 128 -1.51 38.22 -44.86
N GLU A 129 -0.41 38.76 -44.34
CA GLU A 129 0.63 39.37 -45.17
C GLU A 129 1.32 38.36 -46.07
N TRP A 130 1.58 37.15 -45.56
CA TRP A 130 2.14 36.05 -46.33
C TRP A 130 1.20 35.57 -47.44
N GLU A 131 -0.08 35.37 -47.14
CA GLU A 131 -1.10 35.01 -48.15
C GLU A 131 -1.15 36.06 -49.26
N ARG A 132 -1.18 37.35 -48.91
CA ARG A 132 -1.15 38.44 -49.90
C ARG A 132 0.12 38.44 -50.74
N PHE A 133 1.26 38.17 -50.14
CA PHE A 133 2.53 38.09 -50.85
C PHE A 133 2.54 36.94 -51.87
N ILE A 134 2.05 35.76 -51.47
CA ILE A 134 1.93 34.60 -52.35
C ILE A 134 0.98 34.90 -53.50
N ASP A 135 -0.22 35.44 -53.22
CA ASP A 135 -1.20 35.79 -54.25
C ASP A 135 -0.62 36.79 -55.25
N SER A 136 0.08 37.82 -54.76
CA SER A 136 0.75 38.82 -55.60
C SER A 136 1.86 38.21 -56.46
N MET A 137 2.63 37.27 -55.91
CA MET A 137 3.70 36.59 -56.65
C MET A 137 3.13 35.68 -57.74
N SER A 138 2.08 34.91 -57.41
CA SER A 138 1.38 34.07 -58.36
C SER A 138 0.77 34.87 -59.51
N ALA A 139 0.09 35.98 -59.21
CA ALA A 139 -0.46 36.87 -60.22
C ALA A 139 0.64 37.45 -61.14
N HIS A 140 1.80 37.79 -60.58
CA HIS A 140 2.91 38.30 -61.37
C HIS A 140 3.53 37.24 -62.28
N CYS A 141 3.66 36.00 -61.81
CA CYS A 141 4.09 34.89 -62.66
C CYS A 141 3.11 34.64 -63.81
N GLU A 142 1.80 34.66 -63.53
CA GLU A 142 0.76 34.47 -64.54
C GLU A 142 0.78 35.59 -65.60
N GLU A 143 0.98 36.85 -65.19
CA GLU A 143 1.14 37.99 -66.10
C GLU A 143 2.37 37.83 -67.01
N ILE A 144 3.50 37.39 -66.44
CA ILE A 144 4.71 37.10 -67.20
C ILE A 144 4.44 36.00 -68.23
N ASP A 145 3.91 34.86 -67.80
CA ASP A 145 3.64 33.72 -68.67
C ASP A 145 2.72 34.12 -69.84
N THR A 146 1.64 34.86 -69.54
CA THR A 146 0.71 35.38 -70.55
C THR A 146 1.43 36.28 -71.56
N THR A 147 2.29 37.18 -71.10
CA THR A 147 3.05 38.08 -71.98
C THR A 147 4.01 37.30 -72.88
N PHE A 148 4.65 36.24 -72.36
CA PHE A 148 5.52 35.38 -73.15
C PHE A 148 4.73 34.59 -74.20
N GLU A 149 3.56 34.05 -73.86
CA GLU A 149 2.67 33.35 -74.81
C GLU A 149 2.22 34.28 -75.94
N GLU A 150 1.77 35.49 -75.62
CA GLU A 150 1.38 36.49 -76.62
C GLU A 150 2.53 36.83 -77.57
N LYS A 151 3.75 37.01 -77.04
CA LYS A 151 4.93 37.31 -77.85
C LYS A 151 5.38 36.13 -78.70
N GLN A 152 5.26 34.91 -78.18
CA GLN A 152 5.53 33.71 -78.95
C GLN A 152 4.56 33.59 -80.13
N GLU A 153 3.26 33.77 -79.89
CA GLU A 153 2.26 33.75 -80.97
C GLU A 153 2.52 34.84 -82.02
N GLU A 154 2.88 36.05 -81.59
CA GLU A 154 3.23 37.15 -82.50
C GLU A 154 4.44 36.75 -83.37
N LEU A 155 5.46 36.14 -82.78
CA LEU A 155 6.64 35.65 -83.50
C LEU A 155 6.26 34.56 -84.51
N GLU A 156 5.48 33.57 -84.09
CA GLU A 156 5.03 32.46 -84.95
C GLU A 156 4.26 33.00 -86.16
N LYS A 157 3.34 33.96 -85.96
CA LYS A 157 2.60 34.62 -87.03
C LYS A 157 3.54 35.37 -87.99
N LEU A 158 4.54 36.09 -87.48
CA LEU A 158 5.54 36.78 -88.30
C LEU A 158 6.38 35.82 -89.14
N TYR A 159 6.86 34.72 -88.56
CA TYR A 159 7.63 33.72 -89.29
C TYR A 159 6.80 33.02 -90.37
N LEU A 160 5.53 32.72 -90.08
CA LEU A 160 4.61 32.10 -91.03
C LEU A 160 4.28 33.03 -92.21
N ASP A 161 4.10 34.33 -91.95
CA ASP A 161 3.96 35.35 -93.00
C ASP A 161 5.24 35.50 -93.84
N LEU A 162 6.41 35.46 -93.19
CA LEU A 162 7.71 35.51 -93.88
C LEU A 162 7.92 34.28 -94.78
N GLU A 163 7.58 33.08 -94.29
CA GLU A 163 7.65 31.83 -95.05
C GLU A 163 6.70 31.84 -96.25
N ASN A 164 5.49 32.34 -96.08
CA ASN A 164 4.54 32.55 -97.18
C ASN A 164 5.08 33.54 -98.23
N LYS A 165 5.70 34.66 -97.81
CA LYS A 165 6.31 35.62 -98.72
C LYS A 165 7.54 35.05 -99.46
N LEU A 166 8.36 34.25 -98.79
CA LEU A 166 9.53 33.59 -99.36
C LEU A 166 9.14 32.48 -100.34
N SER A 167 8.15 31.65 -100.00
CA SER A 167 7.64 30.59 -100.88
C SER A 167 6.98 31.11 -102.14
N VAL A 168 6.33 32.27 -102.09
CA VAL A 168 5.83 33.00 -103.28
C VAL A 168 6.97 33.56 -104.15
N THR A 169 8.12 33.87 -103.54
CA THR A 169 9.30 34.40 -104.25
C THR A 169 10.19 33.28 -104.82
N SER A 170 10.10 32.05 -104.30
CA SER A 170 10.93 30.91 -104.69
C SER A 170 10.29 29.93 -105.70
N LEU A 171 9.15 30.27 -106.31
CA LEU A 171 8.64 29.58 -107.51
C LEU A 171 9.15 30.32 -108.77
N PRO A 172 10.18 29.82 -109.46
CA PRO A 172 10.67 30.43 -110.69
C PRO A 172 9.73 30.09 -111.84
N ASN A 173 9.62 31.03 -112.78
CA ASN A 173 9.36 30.70 -114.17
C ASN A 173 10.26 29.53 -114.61
N LEU A 174 9.67 28.33 -114.75
CA LEU A 174 9.83 27.44 -115.89
C LEU A 174 8.65 26.45 -115.95
#